data_AF-A0A382JBG1-F1
#
_entry.id   AF-A0A382JBG1-F1
#
_cell.length_a   1.000
_cell.length_b   1.000
_cell.length_c   1.000
_cell.angle_alpha   90.00
_cell.angle_beta   90.00
_cell.angle_gamma   90.00
#
_symmetry.space_group_name_H-M   'P 1'
#
loop_
_entity.id
_entity.type
_entity.pdbx_description
1 polymer ?
#
loop_
_entity_poly.entity_id
_entity_poly.type
_entity_poly.pdbx_seq_one_letter_code
_entity_poly.pdbx_strand_id
1 'polypeptide(L)'
;NQRVLSFFSEHISGSEFWHKEEIPLGNKYRVGSASGGHVMVAGTDPNDGTAALFYSQDDGLSWTPISGLNNPAPMFQDVILSGDGRIYIPDFAYGVFYSDNYG
;
A
#
# COMPACT_ATOMS: atom_id res chain seq x y z
N ASN A 1 -0.39 7.97 35.86
CA ASN A 1 -0.96 7.33 34.64
C ASN A 1 -0.07 6.16 34.19
N GLN A 2 0.18 5.19 35.08
CA GLN A 2 1.14 4.08 34.86
C GLN A 2 0.66 3.05 33.83
N ARG A 3 -0.66 2.89 33.65
CA ARG A 3 -1.26 1.96 32.66
C ARG A 3 -0.91 2.30 31.21
N VAL A 4 -0.86 3.59 30.88
CA VAL A 4 -0.53 4.03 29.52
C VAL A 4 0.96 3.77 29.23
N LEU A 5 1.83 4.05 30.20
CA LEU A 5 3.27 3.81 30.08
C LEU A 5 3.62 2.31 30.03
N SER A 6 2.90 1.44 30.76
CA SER A 6 3.12 -0.01 30.70
C SER A 6 2.67 -0.62 29.37
N PHE A 7 1.55 -0.15 28.79
CA PHE A 7 1.08 -0.60 27.47
C PHE A 7 2.13 -0.38 26.38
N PHE A 8 2.73 0.83 26.34
CA PHE A 8 3.79 1.14 25.39
C PHE A 8 5.09 0.37 25.67
N SER A 9 5.43 0.12 26.94
CA SER A 9 6.66 -0.61 27.30
C SER A 9 6.61 -2.09 26.91
N GLU A 10 5.44 -2.74 26.95
CA GLU A 10 5.31 -4.16 26.58
C GLU A 10 5.22 -4.36 25.06
N HIS A 11 4.63 -3.39 24.33
CA HIS A 11 4.41 -3.53 22.89
C HIS A 11 5.57 -3.01 22.04
N ILE A 12 6.38 -2.04 22.51
CA ILE A 12 7.44 -1.45 21.67
C ILE A 12 8.73 -2.29 21.61
N SER A 13 8.94 -3.24 22.53
CA SER A 13 10.20 -4.00 22.64
C SER A 13 10.10 -5.49 22.30
N GLY A 14 8.92 -5.99 21.90
CA GLY A 14 8.74 -7.39 21.53
C GLY A 14 9.18 -7.67 20.09
N SER A 15 9.80 -8.82 19.84
CA SER A 15 10.18 -9.29 18.49
C SER A 15 8.99 -9.55 17.55
N GLU A 16 7.75 -9.35 18.02
CA GLU A 16 6.49 -9.53 17.29
C GLU A 16 5.80 -8.19 16.98
N PHE A 17 6.44 -7.04 17.22
CA PHE A 17 5.80 -5.74 16.94
C PHE A 17 5.83 -5.34 15.46
N TRP A 18 6.89 -5.73 14.75
CA TRP A 18 7.04 -5.46 13.32
C TRP A 18 7.01 -6.77 12.54
N HIS A 19 6.06 -6.89 11.61
CA HIS A 19 5.99 -7.99 10.66
C HIS A 19 6.47 -7.51 9.28
N LYS A 20 7.25 -8.35 8.58
CA LYS A 20 7.61 -8.13 7.18
C LYS A 20 6.72 -9.03 6.34
N GLU A 21 5.94 -8.42 5.46
CA GLU A 21 5.22 -9.14 4.41
C GLU A 21 5.91 -8.95 3.06
N GLU A 22 5.91 -10.01 2.25
CA GLU A 22 6.41 -9.92 0.88
C GLU A 22 5.29 -9.46 -0.06
N ILE A 23 5.41 -8.21 -0.50
CA ILE A 23 4.61 -7.71 -1.61
C ILE A 23 5.21 -8.29 -2.89
N PRO A 24 4.43 -8.99 -3.74
CA PRO A 24 4.94 -9.55 -4.98
C PRO A 24 5.58 -8.45 -5.86
N LEU A 25 6.63 -8.80 -6.60
CA LEU A 25 7.27 -8.03 -7.69
C LEU A 25 7.08 -6.48 -7.65
N GLY A 26 8.11 -5.76 -7.23
CA GLY A 26 8.12 -4.30 -7.30
C GLY A 26 9.23 -3.64 -6.49
N ASN A 27 9.49 -2.36 -6.73
CA ASN A 27 10.33 -1.52 -5.89
C ASN A 27 9.74 -0.10 -5.72
N LYS A 28 10.33 0.71 -4.84
CA LYS A 28 9.96 2.12 -4.59
C LYS A 28 8.49 2.34 -4.18
N TYR A 29 8.03 1.52 -3.26
CA TYR A 29 6.62 1.50 -2.89
C TYR A 29 6.10 2.79 -2.24
N ARG A 30 4.84 3.07 -2.51
CA ARG A 30 3.92 3.87 -1.69
C ARG A 30 2.81 2.95 -1.20
N VAL A 31 2.32 3.21 0.01
CA VAL A 31 1.30 2.38 0.64
C VAL A 31 0.21 3.27 1.22
N GLY A 32 -1.03 2.88 1.01
CA GLY A 32 -2.21 3.46 1.62
C GLY A 32 -3.06 2.37 2.26
N SER A 33 -3.74 2.69 3.34
CA SER A 33 -4.68 1.77 4.00
C SER A 33 -6.01 2.46 4.29
N ALA A 34 -7.05 1.65 4.41
CA ALA A 34 -8.36 2.06 4.84
C ALA A 34 -8.97 1.02 5.80
N SER A 35 -10.11 1.36 6.41
CA SER A 35 -10.84 0.46 7.30
C SER A 35 -11.21 -0.86 6.61
N GLY A 36 -11.34 -1.94 7.37
CA GLY A 36 -11.82 -3.23 6.85
C GLY A 36 -10.72 -4.09 6.21
N GLY A 37 -9.46 -3.90 6.60
CA GLY A 37 -8.33 -4.70 6.10
C GLY A 37 -7.78 -4.25 4.76
N HIS A 38 -8.26 -3.11 4.23
CA HIS A 38 -7.87 -2.63 2.92
C HIS A 38 -6.49 -2.00 2.93
N VAL A 39 -5.57 -2.56 2.14
CA VAL A 39 -4.23 -2.00 1.92
C VAL A 39 -3.93 -2.03 0.43
N MET A 40 -3.36 -0.94 -0.08
CA MET A 40 -2.88 -0.87 -1.45
C MET A 40 -1.43 -0.45 -1.47
N VAL A 41 -0.66 -1.10 -2.33
CA VAL A 41 0.72 -0.75 -2.63
C VAL A 41 0.82 -0.39 -4.10
N ALA A 42 1.46 0.75 -4.39
CA ALA A 42 1.82 1.16 -5.73
C ALA A 42 3.34 1.31 -5.82
N GLY A 43 3.94 0.68 -6.84
CA GLY A 43 5.38 0.69 -7.06
C GLY A 43 5.74 0.56 -8.53
N THR A 44 7.01 0.28 -8.79
CA THR A 44 7.55 0.10 -10.13
C THR A 44 7.97 -1.35 -10.33
N ASP A 45 7.55 -1.97 -11.42
CA ASP A 45 8.04 -3.30 -11.82
C ASP A 45 9.54 -3.20 -12.14
N PRO A 46 10.40 -4.01 -11.50
CA PRO A 46 11.84 -3.92 -11.70
C PRO A 46 12.33 -4.42 -13.07
N ASN A 47 11.50 -5.14 -13.82
CA ASN A 47 11.88 -5.76 -15.10
C ASN A 47 11.64 -4.82 -16.28
N ASP A 48 10.48 -4.18 -16.34
CA ASP A 48 10.10 -3.31 -17.47
C ASP A 48 9.89 -1.84 -17.08
N GLY A 49 9.94 -1.53 -15.78
CA GLY A 49 9.80 -0.16 -15.29
C GLY A 49 8.37 0.36 -15.31
N THR A 50 7.36 -0.50 -15.53
CA THR A 50 5.95 -0.10 -15.55
C THR A 50 5.33 -0.09 -14.15
N ALA A 51 4.05 0.29 -14.05
CA ALA A 51 3.32 0.27 -12.78
C ALA A 51 3.14 -1.16 -12.25
N ALA A 52 3.55 -1.37 -10.99
CA ALA A 52 3.26 -2.58 -10.23
C ALA A 52 2.31 -2.22 -9.07
N LEU A 53 1.07 -2.71 -9.13
CA LEU A 53 0.02 -2.40 -8.15
C LEU A 53 -0.45 -3.66 -7.46
N PHE A 54 -0.61 -3.60 -6.13
CA PHE A 54 -1.08 -4.73 -5.32
C PHE A 54 -2.12 -4.26 -4.31
N TYR A 55 -3.11 -5.11 -4.08
CA TYR A 55 -4.22 -4.85 -3.16
C TYR A 55 -4.43 -6.01 -2.21
N SER A 56 -4.71 -5.69 -0.95
CA SER A 56 -5.03 -6.61 0.13
C SER A 56 -6.36 -6.23 0.76
N GLN A 57 -7.09 -7.26 1.20
CA GLN A 57 -8.33 -7.13 1.98
C GLN A 57 -8.20 -7.71 3.39
N ASP A 58 -6.99 -8.08 3.78
CA ASP A 58 -6.67 -8.82 5.00
C ASP A 58 -5.45 -8.22 5.71
N ASP A 59 -5.40 -6.89 5.82
CA ASP A 59 -4.37 -6.15 6.56
C ASP A 59 -2.94 -6.39 6.00
N GLY A 60 -2.83 -6.70 4.71
CA GLY A 60 -1.55 -6.96 4.04
C GLY A 60 -1.04 -8.39 4.17
N LEU A 61 -1.84 -9.32 4.71
CA LEU A 61 -1.47 -10.74 4.84
C LEU A 61 -1.47 -11.48 3.49
N SER A 62 -2.30 -11.07 2.54
CA SER A 62 -2.28 -11.57 1.16
C SER A 62 -2.48 -10.45 0.14
N TRP A 63 -1.90 -10.62 -1.05
CA TRP A 63 -1.81 -9.60 -2.08
C TRP A 63 -2.34 -10.09 -3.42
N THR A 64 -3.23 -9.30 -4.03
CA THR A 64 -3.75 -9.49 -5.39
C THR A 64 -3.16 -8.43 -6.32
N PRO A 65 -2.54 -8.79 -7.45
CA PRO A 65 -2.05 -7.81 -8.42
C PRO A 65 -3.22 -7.10 -9.11
N ILE A 66 -3.14 -5.77 -9.22
CA ILE A 66 -4.05 -4.94 -10.02
C ILE A 66 -3.37 -4.63 -11.35
N SER A 67 -4.12 -4.79 -12.45
CA SER A 67 -3.65 -4.52 -13.81
C SER A 67 -4.51 -3.44 -14.48
N GLY A 68 -4.08 -2.95 -15.64
CA GLY A 68 -4.86 -1.99 -16.43
C GLY A 68 -4.46 -0.52 -16.24
N LEU A 69 -3.65 -0.21 -15.23
CA LEU A 69 -3.04 1.13 -15.11
C LEU A 69 -1.94 1.31 -16.16
N ASN A 70 -2.23 2.06 -17.23
CA ASN A 70 -1.23 2.38 -18.25
C ASN A 70 -0.32 3.53 -17.79
N ASN A 71 0.78 3.20 -17.09
CA ASN A 71 1.83 4.13 -16.73
C ASN A 71 3.21 3.50 -17.02
N PRO A 72 3.87 3.88 -18.14
CA PRO A 72 5.12 3.26 -18.57
C PRO A 72 6.35 3.74 -17.78
N ALA A 73 6.22 4.77 -16.94
CA ALA A 73 7.32 5.32 -16.14
C ALA A 73 6.78 5.93 -14.84
N PRO A 74 6.31 5.09 -13.89
CA PRO A 74 5.63 5.55 -12.69
C PRO A 74 6.60 6.28 -11.76
N MET A 75 6.14 7.46 -11.33
CA MET A 75 6.76 8.31 -10.31
C MET A 75 5.74 8.62 -9.23
N PHE A 76 5.14 7.55 -8.68
CA PHE A 76 4.10 7.63 -7.66
C PHE A 76 4.59 8.39 -6.43
N GLN A 77 3.77 9.34 -6.00
CA GLN A 77 4.03 10.19 -4.84
C GLN A 77 3.35 9.64 -3.59
N ASP A 78 2.17 9.06 -3.74
CA ASP A 78 1.35 8.56 -2.63
C ASP A 78 0.31 7.53 -3.11
N VAL A 79 -0.40 6.90 -2.16
CA VAL A 79 -1.61 6.10 -2.39
C VAL A 79 -2.68 6.52 -1.39
N ILE A 80 -3.77 7.09 -1.89
CA ILE A 80 -4.92 7.48 -1.08
C ILE A 80 -6.02 6.45 -1.30
N LEU A 81 -6.37 5.73 -0.25
CA LEU A 81 -7.36 4.65 -0.28
C LEU A 81 -8.53 5.00 0.65
N SER A 82 -9.75 4.74 0.19
CA SER A 82 -10.95 4.80 1.01
C SER A 82 -11.58 3.42 1.16
N GLY A 83 -12.25 3.19 2.29
CA GLY A 83 -12.91 1.91 2.59
C GLY A 83 -14.11 1.61 1.70
N ASP A 84 -14.55 2.59 0.90
CA ASP A 84 -15.60 2.42 -0.12
C ASP A 84 -15.05 2.04 -1.51
N GLY A 85 -13.74 1.81 -1.64
CA GLY A 85 -13.10 1.36 -2.86
C GLY A 85 -12.54 2.47 -3.75
N ARG A 86 -12.64 3.73 -3.33
CA ARG A 86 -11.98 4.84 -4.05
C ARG A 86 -10.47 4.81 -3.83
N ILE A 87 -9.72 4.91 -4.93
CA ILE A 87 -8.26 4.93 -4.96
C ILE A 87 -7.79 6.16 -5.73
N TYR A 88 -6.82 6.90 -5.19
CA TYR A 88 -6.09 7.94 -5.91
C TYR A 88 -4.59 7.69 -5.81
N ILE A 89 -3.90 7.66 -6.95
CA ILE A 89 -2.46 7.47 -7.04
C ILE A 89 -1.88 8.70 -7.74
N PRO A 90 -1.47 9.74 -6.98
CA PRO A 90 -0.76 10.87 -7.56
C PRO A 90 0.60 10.43 -8.09
N ASP A 91 0.92 10.88 -9.30
CA ASP A 91 2.15 10.66 -10.02
C ASP A 91 2.76 12.02 -10.38
N PHE A 92 4.09 12.12 -10.32
CA PHE A 92 4.81 13.35 -10.62
C PHE A 92 4.61 13.85 -12.06
N ALA A 93 4.60 12.94 -13.04
CA ALA A 93 4.59 13.29 -14.46
C ALA A 93 3.20 13.16 -15.10
N TYR A 94 2.36 12.26 -14.60
CA TYR A 94 1.10 11.88 -15.24
C TYR A 94 -0.17 12.39 -14.52
N GLY A 95 -0.02 13.16 -13.43
CA GLY A 95 -1.17 13.67 -12.67
C GLY A 95 -1.69 12.63 -11.68
N VAL A 96 -3.02 12.52 -11.52
CA VAL A 96 -3.62 11.58 -10.55
C VAL A 96 -4.36 10.48 -11.30
N PHE A 97 -3.97 9.23 -11.07
CA PHE A 97 -4.76 8.08 -11.47
C PHE A 97 -5.84 7.80 -10.43
N TYR A 98 -7.01 7.37 -10.87
CA TYR A 98 -8.17 7.17 -10.02
C TYR A 98 -8.94 5.90 -10.37
N SER A 99 -9.49 5.24 -9.36
CA SER A 99 -10.47 4.15 -9.48
C SER A 99 -11.58 4.37 -8.45
N ASP A 100 -12.82 4.07 -8.82
CA ASP A 100 -14.01 4.11 -7.95
C ASP A 100 -14.47 2.72 -7.50
N ASN A 101 -13.70 1.68 -7.83
CA ASN A 101 -14.11 0.29 -7.72
C ASN A 101 -12.96 -0.66 -7.35
N TYR A 102 -12.09 -0.24 -6.43
CA TYR A 102 -11.00 -1.04 -5.85
C TYR A 102 -9.84 -1.40 -6.81
N GLY A 103 -9.76 -0.76 -7.98
CA GLY A 103 -8.73 -1.00 -8.99
C GLY A 103 -9.34 -1.26 -10.34
#